data_AF-A0A7J4SPA1-F1
#
_entry.id   AF-A0A7J4SPA1-F1
#
_cell.length_a   1.000
_cell.length_b   1.000
_cell.length_c   1.000
_cell.angle_alpha   90.00
_cell.angle_beta   90.00
_cell.angle_gamma   90.00
#
_symmetry.space_group_name_H-M   'P 1'
#
loop_
_entity.id
_entity.type
_entity.pdbx_description
1 polymer ?
#
loop_
_entity_poly.entity_id
_entity_poly.type
_entity_poly.pdbx_seq_one_letter_code
_entity_poly.pdbx_strand_id
1 'polypeptide(L)'
;GYSDAKDIGCSLYDSSAMRFAELRAIAGGNTALQGSANSNTDTFDSILARNIELYNFDKDSIHTKVTELESDYIGNHIKTGNNSGTLDAWFIHLAEGIDESSRSEFDVLVQNNLLVGEIVIVHGTALTQTEFNALGDVGGSIAWSPTSNLLLYGETTDIKTAKEEGVNIMIGPDWGPSGSKSSMHELKTADWWDQNVLGNIFSDFELVQTISTNVVDAIGWSEYTGRIVPGLAADLVVLDTFHADPYRNVIQAVDPDVRLVVVGGLPVYGDVDIMQAMDDDAEVIHGVGFSKAIDITYEGVPEAQQTYADMMEYLGQCNQGKTVPIEYLFTMGDERYFDVLNRSSTFQNGRSIDLWTMYYDVDLDENGHRVGGTVGGADPIETSINSDNGGGSQTVNPIQLPQIFETYGPLGATVAHPVEISQGIHLEACDTESPILLAEGVPSTPSGRQLVCGSISIRTVPGEGCLATPDANFCGIDVGGAIAVPGQLCAELSMPTGVECRDAWSFFEPEDEPSEPGPAILEGEDSTISGPVYWIAVVGLLGLIISSLTVAVTNWNRRK
;
A
#
# COMPACT_ATOMS: atom_id res chain seq x y z
N GLY A 1 -22.26 35.03 16.69
CA GLY A 1 -22.75 34.81 15.32
C GLY A 1 -21.68 34.02 14.63
N TYR A 2 -22.03 32.92 13.97
CA TYR A 2 -21.08 32.17 13.15
C TYR A 2 -20.60 33.09 12.03
N SER A 3 -19.40 33.63 12.22
CA SER A 3 -18.61 34.22 11.17
C SER A 3 -18.25 33.09 10.22
N ASP A 4 -18.62 33.21 8.95
CA ASP A 4 -18.17 32.32 7.90
C ASP A 4 -16.63 32.32 7.90
N ALA A 5 -15.94 31.23 7.54
CA ALA A 5 -14.47 31.12 7.66
C ALA A 5 -13.73 32.29 6.96
N LYS A 6 -14.34 32.85 5.91
CA LYS A 6 -13.88 34.06 5.19
C LYS A 6 -13.82 35.34 6.04
N ASP A 7 -14.59 35.43 7.12
CA ASP A 7 -14.62 36.59 8.00
C ASP A 7 -13.46 36.57 9.01
N ILE A 8 -12.86 35.39 9.26
CA ILE A 8 -11.77 35.17 10.23
C ILE A 8 -10.39 34.95 9.60
N GLY A 9 -10.30 34.69 8.30
CA GLY A 9 -9.05 34.52 7.55
C GLY A 9 -9.21 34.74 6.03
N CYS A 10 -8.31 34.17 5.24
CA CYS A 10 -8.41 34.14 3.78
C CYS A 10 -9.46 33.15 3.27
N SER A 11 -10.02 33.41 2.10
CA SER A 11 -11.03 32.53 1.50
C SER A 11 -10.37 31.26 0.95
N LEU A 12 -11.00 30.10 1.18
CA LEU A 12 -10.54 28.83 0.59
C LEU A 12 -10.86 28.72 -0.92
N TYR A 13 -11.64 29.65 -1.48
CA TYR A 13 -11.83 29.76 -2.94
C TYR A 13 -10.66 30.43 -3.66
N ASP A 14 -9.64 30.81 -2.89
CA ASP A 14 -8.42 31.45 -3.35
C ASP A 14 -7.35 30.42 -3.66
N SER A 15 -6.80 30.46 -4.87
CA SER A 15 -5.76 29.54 -5.33
C SER A 15 -4.51 29.60 -4.44
N SER A 16 -4.15 30.78 -3.92
CA SER A 16 -3.00 30.92 -3.01
C SER A 16 -3.25 30.27 -1.65
N ALA A 17 -4.48 30.32 -1.15
CA ALA A 17 -4.83 29.68 0.12
C ALA A 17 -4.84 28.15 -0.01
N MET A 18 -5.33 27.61 -1.14
CA MET A 18 -5.27 26.17 -1.43
C MET A 18 -3.84 25.68 -1.62
N ARG A 19 -3.03 26.38 -2.42
CA ARG A 19 -1.61 26.02 -2.60
C ARG A 19 -0.84 26.04 -1.29
N PHE A 20 -1.14 26.96 -0.37
CA PHE A 20 -0.56 26.94 0.97
C PHE A 20 -1.00 25.72 1.78
N ALA A 21 -2.27 25.32 1.70
CA ALA A 21 -2.78 24.12 2.38
C ALA A 21 -2.12 22.84 1.83
N GLU A 22 -1.93 22.74 0.52
CA GLU A 22 -1.20 21.63 -0.11
C GLU A 22 0.28 21.64 0.26
N LEU A 23 0.93 22.81 0.22
CA LEU A 23 2.32 22.97 0.64
C LEU A 23 2.53 22.53 2.10
N ARG A 24 1.59 22.89 2.98
CA ARG A 24 1.58 22.43 4.37
C ARG A 24 1.48 20.91 4.47
N ALA A 25 0.63 20.29 3.65
CA ALA A 25 0.46 18.84 3.63
C ALA A 25 1.75 18.13 3.15
N ILE A 26 2.33 18.55 2.02
CA ILE A 26 3.56 17.93 1.48
C ILE A 26 4.76 18.16 2.39
N ALA A 27 4.85 19.30 3.09
CA ALA A 27 5.92 19.54 4.06
C ALA A 27 5.92 18.49 5.19
N GLY A 28 4.74 17.96 5.53
CA GLY A 28 4.58 16.87 6.47
C GLY A 28 4.47 15.48 5.83
N GLY A 29 4.91 15.32 4.57
CA GLY A 29 4.99 14.03 3.88
C GLY A 29 3.71 13.54 3.22
N ASN A 30 2.64 14.32 3.11
CA ASN A 30 1.45 13.88 2.37
C ASN A 30 1.68 13.97 0.86
N THR A 31 1.22 12.97 0.10
CA THR A 31 1.16 13.01 -1.38
C THR A 31 -0.27 13.19 -1.90
N ALA A 32 -1.26 13.06 -1.01
CA ALA A 32 -2.68 13.27 -1.27
C ALA A 32 -3.35 13.93 -0.06
N LEU A 33 -4.44 14.66 -0.32
CA LEU A 33 -5.26 15.33 0.68
C LEU A 33 -6.74 15.29 0.30
N GLN A 34 -7.61 15.46 1.30
CA GLN A 34 -9.06 15.60 1.16
C GLN A 34 -9.43 16.94 1.80
N GLY A 35 -10.31 17.72 1.16
CA GLY A 35 -10.84 18.97 1.71
C GLY A 35 -10.65 20.20 0.82
N SER A 36 -10.39 20.01 -0.47
CA SER A 36 -10.20 21.09 -1.44
C SER A 36 -11.50 21.76 -1.87
N ALA A 37 -11.37 23.01 -2.33
CA ALA A 37 -12.48 23.76 -2.86
C ALA A 37 -12.98 23.14 -4.18
N ASN A 38 -14.30 23.11 -4.38
CA ASN A 38 -14.94 22.57 -5.59
C ASN A 38 -15.14 23.62 -6.70
N SER A 39 -14.45 24.76 -6.61
CA SER A 39 -14.51 25.83 -7.60
C SER A 39 -13.13 26.49 -7.73
N ASN A 40 -12.86 27.05 -8.92
CA ASN A 40 -11.54 27.56 -9.32
C ASN A 40 -10.42 26.49 -9.28
N THR A 41 -10.78 25.21 -9.43
CA THR A 41 -9.89 24.04 -9.32
C THR A 41 -8.79 24.01 -10.36
N ASP A 42 -8.98 24.59 -11.54
CA ASP A 42 -8.00 24.64 -12.63
C ASP A 42 -6.61 25.15 -12.22
N THR A 43 -6.51 25.81 -11.06
CA THR A 43 -5.31 26.43 -10.49
C THR A 43 -4.64 25.61 -9.38
N PHE A 44 -5.23 24.48 -8.96
CA PHE A 44 -4.71 23.60 -7.89
C PHE A 44 -5.08 22.12 -8.03
N ASP A 45 -5.81 21.70 -9.07
CA ASP A 45 -6.28 20.31 -9.27
C ASP A 45 -5.15 19.25 -9.22
N SER A 46 -3.92 19.63 -9.59
CA SER A 46 -2.83 18.66 -9.77
C SER A 46 -1.42 19.18 -9.45
N ILE A 47 -1.28 20.26 -8.68
CA ILE A 47 0.02 20.96 -8.59
C ILE A 47 0.95 20.32 -7.56
N LEU A 48 0.51 20.13 -6.31
CA LEU A 48 1.42 19.79 -5.21
C LEU A 48 1.11 18.47 -4.55
N ALA A 49 -0.17 18.15 -4.41
CA ALA A 49 -0.65 16.90 -3.86
C ALA A 49 -1.96 16.51 -4.55
N ARG A 50 -2.28 15.22 -4.55
CA ARG A 50 -3.54 14.74 -5.16
C ARG A 50 -4.73 15.14 -4.30
N ASN A 51 -5.63 15.91 -4.87
CA ASN A 51 -6.90 16.23 -4.23
C ASN A 51 -7.88 15.09 -4.41
N ILE A 52 -8.17 14.35 -3.33
CA ILE A 52 -8.91 13.08 -3.34
C ILE A 52 -10.32 13.25 -3.92
N GLU A 53 -11.00 14.38 -3.68
CA GLU A 53 -12.34 14.63 -4.23
C GLU A 53 -12.36 15.20 -5.65
N LEU A 54 -11.20 15.41 -6.28
CA LEU A 54 -11.09 15.92 -7.64
C LEU A 54 -10.67 14.81 -8.63
N TYR A 55 -10.53 15.18 -9.90
CA TYR A 55 -10.29 14.25 -10.99
C TYR A 55 -8.90 13.62 -10.88
N ASN A 56 -8.85 12.30 -10.62
CA ASN A 56 -7.62 11.53 -10.52
C ASN A 56 -7.78 10.19 -11.24
N PHE A 57 -6.70 9.72 -11.88
CA PHE A 57 -6.64 8.39 -12.49
C PHE A 57 -7.79 8.09 -13.47
N ASP A 58 -8.13 9.10 -14.28
CA ASP A 58 -9.24 9.08 -15.23
C ASP A 58 -10.64 8.91 -14.60
N LYS A 59 -10.79 9.24 -13.31
CA LYS A 59 -12.03 9.12 -12.55
C LYS A 59 -12.37 10.39 -11.75
N ASP A 60 -13.66 10.58 -11.52
CA ASP A 60 -14.24 11.59 -10.63
C ASP A 60 -15.47 10.97 -9.94
N SER A 61 -15.18 10.06 -9.02
CA SER A 61 -16.13 9.11 -8.43
C SER A 61 -16.19 9.22 -6.91
N ILE A 62 -15.63 10.30 -6.35
CA ILE A 62 -15.56 10.56 -4.92
C ILE A 62 -16.50 11.70 -4.57
N HIS A 63 -17.30 11.52 -3.52
CA HIS A 63 -18.23 12.52 -3.03
C HIS A 63 -17.90 12.94 -1.60
N THR A 64 -18.17 14.20 -1.26
CA THR A 64 -17.91 14.74 0.07
C THR A 64 -19.13 15.49 0.60
N LYS A 65 -19.44 15.29 1.89
CA LYS A 65 -20.43 16.06 2.65
C LYS A 65 -19.84 16.50 3.98
N VAL A 66 -19.74 17.82 4.16
CA VAL A 66 -19.17 18.43 5.38
C VAL A 66 -20.25 18.93 6.34
N THR A 67 -21.42 19.32 5.82
CA THR A 67 -22.50 19.83 6.67
C THR A 67 -23.29 18.71 7.32
N GLU A 68 -23.91 19.01 8.46
CA GLU A 68 -24.83 18.13 9.19
C GLU A 68 -25.82 17.41 8.27
N LEU A 69 -26.10 16.15 8.59
CA LEU A 69 -26.99 15.29 7.83
C LEU A 69 -28.44 15.50 8.29
N GLU A 70 -29.17 16.35 7.58
CA GLU A 70 -30.59 16.59 7.85
C GLU A 70 -31.46 15.35 7.59
N SER A 71 -32.53 15.18 8.37
CA SER A 71 -33.40 13.99 8.32
C SER A 71 -34.06 13.72 6.96
N ASP A 72 -34.16 14.72 6.09
CA ASP A 72 -34.73 14.61 4.75
C ASP A 72 -33.66 14.37 3.65
N TYR A 73 -32.39 14.16 4.03
CA TYR A 73 -31.32 13.87 3.09
C TYR A 73 -31.53 12.51 2.40
N ILE A 74 -31.68 12.54 1.08
CA ILE A 74 -32.02 11.35 0.28
C ILE A 74 -30.78 10.61 -0.24
N GLY A 75 -29.70 11.33 -0.57
CA GLY A 75 -28.44 10.75 -1.07
C GLY A 75 -28.56 9.92 -2.36
N ASN A 76 -29.41 10.33 -3.31
CA ASN A 76 -29.63 9.56 -4.55
C ASN A 76 -28.38 9.34 -5.41
N HIS A 77 -27.43 10.29 -5.40
CA HIS A 77 -26.17 10.16 -6.14
C HIS A 77 -25.30 9.04 -5.55
N ILE A 78 -25.22 8.93 -4.23
CA ILE A 78 -24.54 7.83 -3.52
C ILE A 78 -25.18 6.48 -3.88
N LYS A 79 -26.51 6.39 -3.75
CA LYS A 79 -27.25 5.15 -4.10
C LYS A 79 -27.05 4.76 -5.55
N THR A 80 -27.08 5.72 -6.47
CA THR A 80 -26.90 5.45 -7.89
C THR A 80 -25.48 4.97 -8.14
N GLY A 81 -24.48 5.69 -7.63
CA GLY A 81 -23.06 5.37 -7.80
C GLY A 81 -22.69 4.01 -7.24
N ASN A 82 -23.14 3.69 -6.02
CA ASN A 82 -22.95 2.37 -5.42
C ASN A 82 -23.59 1.26 -6.28
N ASN A 83 -24.85 1.43 -6.70
CA ASN A 83 -25.52 0.43 -7.56
C ASN A 83 -24.87 0.25 -8.94
N SER A 84 -24.24 1.30 -9.49
CA SER A 84 -23.54 1.22 -10.78
C SER A 84 -22.06 0.84 -10.67
N GLY A 85 -21.50 0.73 -9.47
CA GLY A 85 -20.07 0.52 -9.25
C GLY A 85 -19.21 1.71 -9.70
N THR A 86 -19.78 2.92 -9.69
CA THR A 86 -19.10 4.16 -10.07
C THR A 86 -18.88 5.10 -8.89
N LEU A 87 -19.21 4.67 -7.68
CA LEU A 87 -18.82 5.34 -6.44
C LEU A 87 -17.51 4.70 -5.99
N ASP A 88 -16.46 5.51 -5.84
CA ASP A 88 -15.17 5.06 -5.30
C ASP A 88 -15.08 5.35 -3.79
N ALA A 89 -15.58 6.51 -3.35
CA ALA A 89 -15.69 6.87 -1.93
C ALA A 89 -16.78 7.92 -1.67
N TRP A 90 -17.31 7.91 -0.45
CA TRP A 90 -18.15 8.98 0.08
C TRP A 90 -17.68 9.43 1.46
N PHE A 91 -16.99 10.56 1.50
CA PHE A 91 -16.58 11.23 2.74
C PHE A 91 -17.75 11.98 3.36
N ILE A 92 -18.04 11.71 4.62
CA ILE A 92 -19.08 12.40 5.37
C ILE A 92 -18.61 12.75 6.78
N HIS A 93 -18.71 14.03 7.16
CA HIS A 93 -18.60 14.43 8.56
C HIS A 93 -19.87 13.98 9.28
N LEU A 94 -19.71 13.09 10.25
CA LEU A 94 -20.84 12.46 10.92
C LEU A 94 -20.46 12.12 12.35
N ALA A 95 -21.41 12.30 13.27
CA ALA A 95 -21.23 11.98 14.68
C ALA A 95 -20.01 12.69 15.29
N GLU A 96 -19.74 13.90 14.81
CA GLU A 96 -18.68 14.77 15.31
C GLU A 96 -19.13 15.42 16.63
N GLY A 97 -18.91 14.69 17.72
CA GLY A 97 -19.25 15.11 19.07
C GLY A 97 -19.20 13.93 20.02
N ILE A 98 -19.68 14.10 21.25
CA ILE A 98 -19.71 13.02 22.27
C ILE A 98 -21.12 12.78 22.81
N ASP A 99 -22.12 13.32 22.13
CA ASP A 99 -23.50 13.31 22.59
C ASP A 99 -24.43 12.53 21.64
N GLU A 100 -25.61 12.29 22.18
CA GLU A 100 -26.70 11.59 21.51
C GLU A 100 -27.15 12.30 20.23
N SER A 101 -27.10 13.64 20.18
CA SER A 101 -27.48 14.39 18.99
C SER A 101 -26.56 14.04 17.83
N SER A 102 -25.25 14.07 18.08
CA SER A 102 -24.20 13.70 17.13
C SER A 102 -24.35 12.23 16.71
N ARG A 103 -24.53 11.32 17.67
CA ARG A 103 -24.73 9.88 17.39
C ARG A 103 -25.94 9.64 16.49
N SER A 104 -27.05 10.33 16.73
CA SER A 104 -28.31 10.13 16.00
C SER A 104 -28.26 10.51 14.51
N GLU A 105 -27.23 11.24 14.07
CA GLU A 105 -26.99 11.48 12.64
C GLU A 105 -26.80 10.16 11.86
N PHE A 106 -26.21 9.14 12.49
CA PHE A 106 -26.05 7.81 11.91
C PHE A 106 -27.40 7.15 11.58
N ASP A 107 -28.45 7.44 12.35
CA ASP A 107 -29.79 6.90 12.10
C ASP A 107 -30.33 7.36 10.74
N VAL A 108 -29.96 8.57 10.29
CA VAL A 108 -30.36 9.10 8.98
C VAL A 108 -29.73 8.28 7.85
N LEU A 109 -28.48 7.84 8.00
CA LEU A 109 -27.82 6.97 7.03
C LEU A 109 -28.55 5.64 6.89
N VAL A 110 -28.87 5.01 8.02
CA VAL A 110 -29.56 3.72 8.06
C VAL A 110 -30.96 3.83 7.48
N GLN A 111 -31.75 4.81 7.94
CA GLN A 111 -33.14 5.01 7.48
C GLN A 111 -33.23 5.30 5.98
N ASN A 112 -32.20 5.94 5.42
CA ASN A 112 -32.16 6.27 4.00
C ASN A 112 -31.41 5.25 3.15
N ASN A 113 -30.97 4.10 3.67
CA ASN A 113 -30.16 3.12 2.92
C ASN A 113 -28.90 3.76 2.29
N LEU A 114 -28.16 4.51 3.11
CA LEU A 114 -26.92 5.19 2.73
C LEU A 114 -25.67 4.58 3.36
N LEU A 115 -25.84 3.54 4.19
CA LEU A 115 -24.73 2.76 4.70
C LEU A 115 -24.23 1.82 3.59
N VAL A 116 -23.26 2.30 2.82
CA VAL A 116 -22.63 1.62 1.67
C VAL A 116 -21.16 1.34 1.99
N GLY A 117 -20.52 0.39 1.30
CA GLY A 117 -19.13 0.03 1.59
C GLY A 117 -18.12 1.12 1.30
N GLU A 118 -18.44 2.02 0.36
CA GLU A 118 -17.59 3.15 -0.02
C GLU A 118 -17.71 4.33 0.96
N ILE A 119 -18.45 4.19 2.07
CA ILE A 119 -18.60 5.27 3.05
C ILE A 119 -17.33 5.45 3.88
N VAL A 120 -16.92 6.70 4.06
CA VAL A 120 -15.85 7.13 4.95
C VAL A 120 -16.42 8.14 5.94
N ILE A 121 -16.62 7.72 7.18
CA ILE A 121 -17.09 8.60 8.25
C ILE A 121 -15.90 9.38 8.82
N VAL A 122 -15.93 10.70 8.67
CA VAL A 122 -14.94 11.60 9.29
C VAL A 122 -15.36 11.84 10.74
N HIS A 123 -14.40 11.70 11.65
CA HIS A 123 -14.58 11.66 13.11
C HIS A 123 -15.27 10.38 13.61
N GLY A 124 -16.60 10.29 13.56
CA GLY A 124 -17.35 9.19 14.17
C GLY A 124 -17.27 9.14 15.69
N THR A 125 -16.96 10.26 16.35
CA THR A 125 -16.62 10.33 17.78
C THR A 125 -17.76 9.86 18.70
N ALA A 126 -19.02 10.11 18.34
CA ALA A 126 -20.17 9.73 19.15
C ALA A 126 -20.70 8.31 18.85
N LEU A 127 -20.12 7.60 17.87
CA LEU A 127 -20.58 6.27 17.49
C LEU A 127 -20.30 5.26 18.59
N THR A 128 -21.20 4.28 18.74
CA THR A 128 -21.07 3.19 19.70
C THR A 128 -20.78 1.88 18.97
N GLN A 129 -20.58 0.79 19.72
CA GLN A 129 -20.45 -0.54 19.16
C GLN A 129 -21.56 -0.91 18.16
N THR A 130 -22.79 -0.44 18.37
CA THR A 130 -23.91 -0.76 17.46
C THR A 130 -23.69 -0.14 16.08
N GLU A 131 -23.26 1.13 16.04
CA GLU A 131 -22.99 1.82 14.78
C GLU A 131 -21.70 1.31 14.13
N PHE A 132 -20.67 1.02 14.91
CA PHE A 132 -19.44 0.41 14.36
C PHE A 132 -19.67 -0.98 13.79
N ASN A 133 -20.49 -1.82 14.44
CA ASN A 133 -20.87 -3.12 13.90
C ASN A 133 -21.57 -2.99 12.54
N ALA A 134 -22.54 -2.08 12.44
CA ALA A 134 -23.23 -1.82 11.18
C ALA A 134 -22.30 -1.27 10.09
N LEU A 135 -21.36 -0.40 10.47
CA LEU A 135 -20.36 0.15 9.55
C LEU A 135 -19.38 -0.92 9.07
N GLY A 136 -18.90 -1.79 9.97
CA GLY A 136 -18.04 -2.92 9.65
C GLY A 136 -18.72 -3.95 8.74
N ASP A 137 -20.01 -4.24 8.99
CA ASP A 137 -20.81 -5.17 8.18
C ASP A 137 -20.90 -4.77 6.70
N VAL A 138 -20.83 -3.47 6.39
CA VAL A 138 -20.82 -2.99 5.00
C VAL A 138 -19.41 -2.79 4.44
N GLY A 139 -18.37 -2.94 5.25
CA GLY A 139 -16.98 -2.65 4.89
C GLY A 139 -16.62 -1.17 4.89
N GLY A 140 -17.36 -0.35 5.63
CA GLY A 140 -17.14 1.09 5.69
C GLY A 140 -15.88 1.47 6.48
N SER A 141 -15.48 2.74 6.34
CA SER A 141 -14.25 3.27 6.93
C SER A 141 -14.50 4.44 7.88
N ILE A 142 -13.52 4.72 8.75
CA ILE A 142 -13.45 5.94 9.57
C ILE A 142 -12.17 6.71 9.28
N ALA A 143 -12.30 8.02 9.06
CA ALA A 143 -11.21 8.99 9.12
C ALA A 143 -11.10 9.55 10.54
N TRP A 144 -10.21 8.97 11.32
CA TRP A 144 -9.96 9.32 12.71
C TRP A 144 -9.07 10.56 12.81
N SER A 145 -9.52 11.57 13.57
CA SER A 145 -8.84 12.85 13.76
C SER A 145 -8.64 13.16 15.25
N PRO A 146 -7.81 12.38 15.96
CA PRO A 146 -7.70 12.45 17.40
C PRO A 146 -7.30 13.83 17.93
N THR A 147 -6.44 14.59 17.24
CA THR A 147 -6.01 15.92 17.71
C THR A 147 -7.20 16.87 17.79
N SER A 148 -8.01 16.91 16.72
CA SER A 148 -9.20 17.75 16.64
C SER A 148 -10.27 17.31 17.63
N ASN A 149 -10.53 16.00 17.72
CA ASN A 149 -11.52 15.48 18.67
C ASN A 149 -11.16 15.81 20.12
N LEU A 150 -9.91 15.62 20.51
CA LEU A 150 -9.44 15.93 21.86
C LEU A 150 -9.52 17.44 22.14
N LEU A 151 -9.13 18.29 21.18
CA LEU A 151 -9.22 19.74 21.33
C LEU A 151 -10.66 20.23 21.50
N LEU A 152 -11.61 19.67 20.74
CA LEU A 152 -12.99 20.13 20.72
C LEU A 152 -13.86 19.49 21.81
N TYR A 153 -13.68 18.19 22.07
CA TYR A 153 -14.59 17.38 22.88
C TYR A 153 -13.93 16.75 24.12
N GLY A 154 -12.60 16.69 24.16
CA GLY A 154 -11.81 16.11 25.24
C GLY A 154 -11.79 14.58 25.29
N GLU A 155 -12.47 13.93 24.34
CA GLU A 155 -12.39 12.52 24.04
C GLU A 155 -12.30 12.35 22.51
N THR A 156 -11.94 11.15 22.05
CA THR A 156 -11.87 10.82 20.62
C THR A 156 -12.62 9.51 20.35
N THR A 157 -12.83 9.20 19.07
CA THR A 157 -13.51 8.01 18.57
C THR A 157 -13.01 6.75 19.26
N ASP A 158 -13.94 5.87 19.66
CA ASP A 158 -13.62 4.55 20.23
C ASP A 158 -13.10 3.60 19.13
N ILE A 159 -11.89 3.89 18.69
CA ILE A 159 -11.23 3.22 17.56
C ILE A 159 -10.89 1.76 17.89
N LYS A 160 -10.84 1.42 19.19
CA LYS A 160 -10.70 0.05 19.64
C LYS A 160 -11.93 -0.76 19.27
N THR A 161 -13.11 -0.30 19.65
CA THR A 161 -14.36 -0.97 19.27
C THR A 161 -14.54 -0.96 17.76
N ALA A 162 -14.23 0.14 17.07
CA ALA A 162 -14.27 0.18 15.59
C ALA A 162 -13.38 -0.91 14.96
N LYS A 163 -12.14 -1.09 15.45
CA LYS A 163 -11.22 -2.15 14.99
C LYS A 163 -11.77 -3.55 15.27
N GLU A 164 -12.31 -3.79 16.47
CA GLU A 164 -12.91 -5.07 16.87
C GLU A 164 -14.13 -5.44 16.02
N GLU A 165 -14.89 -4.45 15.56
CA GLU A 165 -16.05 -4.60 14.67
C GLU A 165 -15.68 -4.65 13.18
N GLY A 166 -14.38 -4.62 12.83
CA GLY A 166 -13.92 -4.78 11.45
C GLY A 166 -14.03 -3.52 10.58
N VAL A 167 -14.20 -2.35 11.18
CA VAL A 167 -14.17 -1.06 10.47
C VAL A 167 -12.75 -0.78 9.98
N ASN A 168 -12.61 -0.35 8.71
CA ASN A 168 -11.32 0.13 8.22
C ASN A 168 -10.98 1.50 8.82
N ILE A 169 -9.77 1.66 9.35
CA ILE A 169 -9.36 2.85 10.08
C ILE A 169 -8.28 3.60 9.30
N MET A 170 -8.57 4.84 8.96
CA MET A 170 -7.65 5.80 8.38
C MET A 170 -7.49 7.01 9.30
N ILE A 171 -6.40 7.77 9.13
CA ILE A 171 -6.14 8.99 9.91
C ILE A 171 -6.21 10.22 9.01
N GLY A 172 -6.96 11.23 9.46
CA GLY A 172 -7.08 12.52 8.83
C GLY A 172 -6.69 13.64 9.81
N PRO A 173 -5.85 14.60 9.42
CA PRO A 173 -5.40 15.66 10.32
C PRO A 173 -6.48 16.71 10.64
N ASP A 174 -7.59 16.72 9.89
CA ASP A 174 -8.67 17.71 9.98
C ASP A 174 -8.21 19.15 9.64
N TRP A 175 -9.11 20.13 9.78
CA TRP A 175 -8.87 21.53 9.48
C TRP A 175 -7.90 22.21 10.47
N GLY A 176 -7.10 23.17 9.98
CA GLY A 176 -6.01 23.79 10.75
C GLY A 176 -6.34 24.42 12.12
N PRO A 177 -7.57 24.94 12.40
CA PRO A 177 -7.89 25.49 13.72
C PRO A 177 -7.84 24.49 14.89
N SER A 178 -8.16 23.22 14.65
CA SER A 178 -8.13 22.16 15.67
C SER A 178 -7.37 20.90 15.23
N GLY A 179 -6.91 20.85 13.98
CA GLY A 179 -6.21 19.73 13.40
C GLY A 179 -4.69 19.83 13.45
N SER A 180 -4.02 18.75 13.05
CA SER A 180 -2.59 18.75 12.77
C SER A 180 -2.28 19.27 11.36
N LYS A 181 -1.00 19.47 11.05
CA LYS A 181 -0.57 20.00 9.76
C LYS A 181 -0.55 18.97 8.64
N SER A 182 -0.36 17.69 8.99
CA SER A 182 -0.29 16.56 8.05
C SER A 182 -0.74 15.26 8.71
N SER A 183 -1.01 14.22 7.92
CA SER A 183 -1.36 12.89 8.45
C SER A 183 -0.20 12.27 9.22
N MET A 184 1.04 12.51 8.79
CA MET A 184 2.22 12.08 9.55
C MET A 184 2.28 12.77 10.90
N HIS A 185 1.94 14.07 11.01
CA HIS A 185 1.89 14.75 12.30
C HIS A 185 0.74 14.28 13.20
N GLU A 186 -0.41 13.93 12.62
CA GLU A 186 -1.56 13.38 13.35
C GLU A 186 -1.25 12.01 13.99
N LEU A 187 -0.32 11.22 13.41
CA LEU A 187 0.17 9.97 14.01
C LEU A 187 0.71 10.16 15.43
N LYS A 188 1.22 11.34 15.80
CA LYS A 188 1.82 11.56 17.13
C LYS A 188 0.75 11.53 18.21
N THR A 189 -0.41 12.13 17.94
CA THR A 189 -1.56 12.06 18.85
C THR A 189 -2.14 10.65 18.86
N ALA A 190 -2.23 9.99 17.70
CA ALA A 190 -2.72 8.61 17.60
C ALA A 190 -1.84 7.60 18.37
N ASP A 191 -0.52 7.65 18.18
CA ASP A 191 0.49 6.83 18.86
C ASP A 191 0.48 7.10 20.37
N TRP A 192 0.42 8.37 20.79
CA TRP A 192 0.26 8.71 22.21
C TRP A 192 -1.02 8.09 22.80
N TRP A 193 -2.15 8.22 22.10
CA TRP A 193 -3.43 7.71 22.56
C TRP A 193 -3.44 6.18 22.65
N ASP A 194 -2.89 5.49 21.64
CA ASP A 194 -2.82 4.04 21.63
C ASP A 194 -1.97 3.50 22.80
N GLN A 195 -0.80 4.08 23.01
CA GLN A 195 0.12 3.67 24.08
C GLN A 195 -0.43 3.93 25.48
N ASN A 196 -1.05 5.10 25.69
CA ASN A 196 -1.39 5.58 27.03
C ASN A 196 -2.85 5.31 27.43
N VAL A 197 -3.75 5.09 26.47
CA VAL A 197 -5.18 4.93 26.72
C VAL A 197 -5.73 3.58 26.25
N LEU A 198 -5.38 3.16 25.02
CA LEU A 198 -5.98 1.95 24.43
C LEU A 198 -5.25 0.66 24.84
N GLY A 199 -3.97 0.76 25.20
CA GLY A 199 -3.15 -0.36 25.63
C GLY A 199 -2.40 -1.04 24.48
N ASN A 200 -1.91 -0.26 23.50
CA ASN A 200 -1.16 -0.73 22.33
C ASN A 200 -1.95 -1.72 21.47
N ILE A 201 -3.13 -1.31 21.01
CA ILE A 201 -3.96 -2.13 20.13
C ILE A 201 -3.46 -2.10 18.68
N PHE A 202 -2.60 -1.15 18.32
CA PHE A 202 -1.94 -1.08 17.02
C PHE A 202 -0.44 -1.41 17.15
N SER A 203 0.05 -2.18 16.19
CA SER A 203 1.48 -2.19 15.88
C SER A 203 1.89 -0.93 15.10
N ASP A 204 3.17 -0.61 15.10
CA ASP A 204 3.72 0.52 14.33
C ASP A 204 3.39 0.39 12.85
N PHE A 205 3.46 -0.85 12.32
CA PHE A 205 3.03 -1.15 10.96
C PHE A 205 1.57 -0.75 10.71
N GLU A 206 0.64 -1.19 11.58
CA GLU A 206 -0.78 -0.86 11.43
C GLU A 206 -1.04 0.65 11.53
N LEU A 207 -0.36 1.37 12.43
CA LEU A 207 -0.45 2.84 12.49
C LEU A 207 0.02 3.49 11.18
N VAL A 208 1.10 3.02 10.57
CA VAL A 208 1.54 3.54 9.27
C VAL A 208 0.56 3.18 8.16
N GLN A 209 -0.09 2.01 8.22
CA GLN A 209 -1.14 1.64 7.27
C GLN A 209 -2.32 2.62 7.29
N THR A 210 -2.67 3.20 8.45
CA THR A 210 -3.80 4.15 8.55
C THR A 210 -3.59 5.46 7.77
N ILE A 211 -2.34 5.80 7.42
CA ILE A 211 -2.01 6.96 6.58
C ILE A 211 -1.55 6.57 5.17
N SER A 212 -1.59 5.29 4.82
CA SER A 212 -1.11 4.76 3.54
C SER A 212 -2.12 3.78 2.93
N THR A 213 -1.89 2.47 3.08
CA THR A 213 -2.69 1.42 2.41
C THR A 213 -4.16 1.45 2.78
N ASN A 214 -4.51 1.74 4.04
CA ASN A 214 -5.91 1.76 4.47
C ASN A 214 -6.70 2.88 3.77
N VAL A 215 -6.02 3.98 3.43
CA VAL A 215 -6.63 5.11 2.73
C VAL A 215 -6.91 4.73 1.28
N VAL A 216 -5.90 4.25 0.55
CA VAL A 216 -6.06 3.93 -0.87
C VAL A 216 -7.01 2.75 -1.10
N ASP A 217 -7.09 1.82 -0.15
CA ASP A 217 -8.05 0.71 -0.21
C ASP A 217 -9.48 1.19 0.04
N ALA A 218 -9.69 2.17 0.94
CA ALA A 218 -11.00 2.75 1.20
C ALA A 218 -11.54 3.56 0.01
N ILE A 219 -10.67 4.22 -0.74
CA ILE A 219 -11.06 5.14 -1.83
C ILE A 219 -10.92 4.56 -3.23
N GLY A 220 -10.67 3.25 -3.34
CA GLY A 220 -10.53 2.58 -4.64
C GLY A 220 -9.29 2.99 -5.44
N TRP A 221 -8.22 3.40 -4.75
CA TRP A 221 -6.96 3.87 -5.35
C TRP A 221 -5.83 2.83 -5.34
N SER A 222 -6.07 1.63 -4.82
CA SER A 222 -5.07 0.56 -4.63
C SER A 222 -4.27 0.18 -5.88
N GLU A 223 -4.90 0.27 -7.05
CA GLU A 223 -4.32 -0.05 -8.37
C GLU A 223 -3.66 1.15 -9.05
N TYR A 224 -3.58 2.29 -8.36
CA TYR A 224 -3.06 3.53 -8.92
C TYR A 224 -1.95 4.15 -8.07
N THR A 225 -2.04 4.07 -6.74
CA THR A 225 -1.06 4.66 -5.81
C THR A 225 -1.14 4.02 -4.41
N GLY A 226 -0.33 4.52 -3.47
CA GLY A 226 -0.27 4.09 -2.06
C GLY A 226 0.52 2.80 -1.82
N ARG A 227 1.08 2.21 -2.88
CA ARG A 227 1.98 1.05 -2.83
C ARG A 227 3.15 1.24 -3.78
N ILE A 228 4.34 0.80 -3.36
CA ILE A 228 5.55 0.86 -4.17
C ILE A 228 5.62 -0.41 -5.02
N VAL A 229 4.91 -0.41 -6.16
CA VAL A 229 4.81 -1.54 -7.10
C VAL A 229 4.95 -1.03 -8.53
N PRO A 230 5.65 -1.76 -9.44
CA PRO A 230 5.74 -1.36 -10.84
C PRO A 230 4.37 -1.14 -11.49
N GLY A 231 4.21 0.01 -12.14
CA GLY A 231 2.97 0.38 -12.84
C GLY A 231 2.09 1.38 -12.09
N LEU A 232 2.34 1.61 -10.78
CA LEU A 232 1.61 2.62 -10.00
C LEU A 232 2.28 4.00 -10.14
N ALA A 233 1.53 5.05 -9.80
CA ALA A 233 2.04 6.41 -9.74
C ALA A 233 3.15 6.52 -8.69
N ALA A 234 4.20 7.28 -9.03
CA ALA A 234 5.32 7.54 -8.12
C ALA A 234 4.95 8.63 -7.11
N ASP A 235 4.03 8.30 -6.20
CA ASP A 235 3.73 9.10 -5.02
C ASP A 235 4.56 8.56 -3.86
N LEU A 236 5.70 9.21 -3.59
CA LEU A 236 6.74 8.69 -2.71
C LEU A 236 7.12 9.72 -1.64
N VAL A 237 7.47 9.21 -0.47
CA VAL A 237 8.06 10.00 0.61
C VAL A 237 9.36 9.32 1.02
N VAL A 238 10.42 10.09 1.13
CA VAL A 238 11.73 9.65 1.64
C VAL A 238 11.96 10.35 2.96
N LEU A 239 12.27 9.57 3.99
CA LEU A 239 12.57 10.07 5.33
C LEU A 239 14.04 9.80 5.67
N ASP A 240 14.63 10.63 6.52
CA ASP A 240 15.88 10.26 7.20
C ASP A 240 15.60 9.06 8.10
N THR A 241 16.60 8.20 8.25
CA THR A 241 16.52 7.03 9.11
C THR A 241 17.24 7.33 10.42
N PHE A 242 16.55 7.15 11.53
CA PHE A 242 17.06 7.29 12.90
C PHE A 242 16.48 6.22 13.85
N HIS A 243 15.64 5.32 13.33
CA HIS A 243 15.20 4.08 13.99
C HIS A 243 15.47 2.85 13.13
N ALA A 244 15.70 1.71 13.78
CA ALA A 244 15.87 0.43 13.10
C ALA A 244 14.54 -0.12 12.54
N ASP A 245 13.44 0.08 13.26
CA ASP A 245 12.10 -0.22 12.76
C ASP A 245 11.63 0.93 11.85
N PRO A 246 11.42 0.69 10.54
CA PRO A 246 11.03 1.72 9.59
C PRO A 246 9.65 2.30 9.88
N TYR A 247 8.74 1.54 10.51
CA TYR A 247 7.41 2.03 10.83
C TYR A 247 7.44 2.96 12.05
N ARG A 248 8.24 2.60 13.07
CA ARG A 248 8.54 3.52 14.17
C ARG A 248 9.21 4.79 13.68
N ASN A 249 10.09 4.68 12.69
CA ASN A 249 10.74 5.82 12.04
C ASN A 249 9.71 6.80 11.45
N VAL A 250 8.71 6.30 10.71
CA VAL A 250 7.62 7.14 10.16
C VAL A 250 6.82 7.84 11.26
N ILE A 251 6.45 7.11 12.32
CA ILE A 251 5.67 7.66 13.45
C ILE A 251 6.44 8.80 14.13
N GLN A 252 7.75 8.63 14.34
CA GLN A 252 8.59 9.63 15.03
C GLN A 252 9.18 10.72 14.13
N ALA A 253 9.06 10.60 12.80
CA ALA A 253 9.58 11.61 11.87
C ALA A 253 8.86 12.96 12.05
N VAL A 254 9.63 14.04 12.02
CA VAL A 254 9.16 15.42 12.04
C VAL A 254 9.62 16.16 10.78
N ASP A 255 9.25 17.43 10.63
CA ASP A 255 9.50 18.24 9.43
C ASP A 255 10.95 18.14 8.86
N PRO A 256 12.03 18.27 9.66
CA PRO A 256 13.40 18.15 9.14
C PRO A 256 13.75 16.76 8.61
N ASP A 257 13.05 15.70 9.04
CA ASP A 257 13.33 14.33 8.61
C ASP A 257 12.73 14.01 7.23
N VAL A 258 11.81 14.83 6.71
CA VAL A 258 11.22 14.65 5.38
C VAL A 258 12.25 15.09 4.33
N ARG A 259 12.90 14.12 3.69
CA ARG A 259 13.98 14.36 2.73
C ARG A 259 13.51 14.61 1.33
N LEU A 260 12.41 13.97 0.93
CA LEU A 260 11.84 14.14 -0.41
C LEU A 260 10.37 13.72 -0.38
N VAL A 261 9.53 14.50 -1.05
CA VAL A 261 8.16 14.16 -1.40
C VAL A 261 8.03 14.26 -2.90
N VAL A 262 7.53 13.19 -3.49
CA VAL A 262 7.30 13.04 -4.93
C VAL A 262 5.82 12.78 -5.13
N VAL A 263 5.20 13.49 -6.07
CA VAL A 263 3.80 13.28 -6.46
C VAL A 263 3.75 13.06 -7.95
N GLY A 264 3.25 11.90 -8.38
CA GLY A 264 3.18 11.52 -9.79
C GLY A 264 4.54 11.46 -10.49
N GLY A 265 5.63 11.26 -9.75
CA GLY A 265 7.00 11.29 -10.28
C GLY A 265 7.65 12.69 -10.30
N LEU A 266 6.96 13.73 -9.85
CA LEU A 266 7.50 15.09 -9.72
C LEU A 266 7.98 15.34 -8.28
N PRO A 267 9.24 15.72 -8.06
CA PRO A 267 9.73 16.11 -6.74
C PRO A 267 9.17 17.49 -6.39
N VAL A 268 8.35 17.57 -5.35
CA VAL A 268 7.62 18.82 -4.98
C VAL A 268 8.17 19.48 -3.72
N TYR A 269 8.83 18.72 -2.85
CA TYR A 269 9.37 19.20 -1.58
C TYR A 269 10.52 18.29 -1.14
N GLY A 270 11.58 18.84 -0.53
CA GLY A 270 12.64 18.01 0.05
C GLY A 270 13.83 18.77 0.62
N ASP A 271 14.89 18.02 0.92
CA ASP A 271 16.21 18.57 1.24
C ASP A 271 16.73 19.40 0.06
N VAL A 272 17.41 20.50 0.37
CA VAL A 272 17.87 21.48 -0.64
C VAL A 272 18.79 20.84 -1.67
N ASP A 273 19.71 19.97 -1.25
CA ASP A 273 20.65 19.28 -2.12
C ASP A 273 19.97 18.27 -3.06
N ILE A 274 18.96 17.55 -2.57
CA ILE A 274 18.17 16.61 -3.36
C ILE A 274 17.35 17.36 -4.39
N MET A 275 16.61 18.39 -3.99
CA MET A 275 15.76 19.16 -4.89
C MET A 275 16.58 19.85 -5.98
N GLN A 276 17.71 20.47 -5.64
CA GLN A 276 18.63 21.09 -6.62
C GLN A 276 19.29 20.09 -7.57
N ALA A 277 19.34 18.81 -7.23
CA ALA A 277 19.81 17.76 -8.12
C ALA A 277 18.72 17.28 -9.11
N MET A 278 17.46 17.55 -8.81
CA MET A 278 16.31 17.11 -9.62
C MET A 278 15.68 18.24 -10.45
N ASP A 279 15.74 19.47 -9.96
CA ASP A 279 15.15 20.65 -10.58
C ASP A 279 16.04 21.89 -10.37
N ASP A 280 16.18 22.70 -11.43
CA ASP A 280 16.99 23.91 -11.47
C ASP A 280 16.26 25.13 -10.87
N ASP A 281 14.92 25.06 -10.73
CA ASP A 281 14.06 26.19 -10.32
C ASP A 281 13.53 26.07 -8.87
N ALA A 282 13.96 25.07 -8.10
CA ALA A 282 13.49 24.85 -6.74
C ALA A 282 13.77 26.05 -5.79
N GLU A 283 12.73 26.52 -5.10
CA GLU A 283 12.79 27.64 -4.16
C GLU A 283 13.13 27.16 -2.75
N VAL A 284 14.15 27.76 -2.12
CA VAL A 284 14.54 27.42 -0.75
C VAL A 284 13.64 28.12 0.26
N ILE A 285 13.10 27.35 1.19
CA ILE A 285 12.29 27.79 2.32
C ILE A 285 12.95 27.41 3.65
N HIS A 286 12.63 28.16 4.71
CA HIS A 286 13.34 28.07 5.99
C HIS A 286 12.43 27.66 7.14
N GLY A 287 12.86 26.62 7.86
CA GLY A 287 12.32 26.19 9.15
C GLY A 287 13.12 26.76 10.33
N VAL A 288 12.71 26.43 11.55
CA VAL A 288 13.51 26.74 12.75
C VAL A 288 14.68 25.76 12.83
N GLY A 289 15.87 26.19 12.41
CA GLY A 289 17.09 25.39 12.49
C GLY A 289 17.35 24.45 11.30
N PHE A 290 16.52 24.49 10.27
CA PHE A 290 16.70 23.70 9.04
C PHE A 290 16.21 24.46 7.80
N SER A 291 16.58 23.99 6.61
CA SER A 291 16.10 24.53 5.33
C SER A 291 15.64 23.41 4.42
N LYS A 292 14.66 23.70 3.58
CA LYS A 292 14.06 22.78 2.61
C LYS A 292 13.92 23.50 1.28
N ALA A 293 13.67 22.76 0.22
CA ALA A 293 13.38 23.34 -1.09
C ALA A 293 12.05 22.79 -1.62
N ILE A 294 11.38 23.60 -2.43
CA ILE A 294 10.08 23.29 -3.01
C ILE A 294 10.07 23.62 -4.50
N ASP A 295 9.38 22.81 -5.27
CA ASP A 295 8.99 23.15 -6.63
C ASP A 295 7.46 23.23 -6.69
N ILE A 296 6.97 24.46 -6.65
CA ILE A 296 5.54 24.76 -6.68
C ILE A 296 5.09 25.46 -7.96
N THR A 297 5.99 25.62 -8.94
CA THR A 297 5.71 26.39 -10.15
C THR A 297 5.79 25.52 -11.40
N TYR A 298 4.72 25.52 -12.20
CA TYR A 298 4.61 24.64 -13.36
C TYR A 298 4.24 25.41 -14.61
N GLU A 299 5.07 25.32 -15.64
CA GLU A 299 4.75 25.87 -16.96
C GLU A 299 3.52 25.17 -17.56
N GLY A 300 2.59 25.97 -18.08
CA GLY A 300 1.38 25.45 -18.74
C GLY A 300 0.21 25.14 -17.80
N VAL A 301 0.40 25.21 -16.48
CA VAL A 301 -0.71 25.14 -15.51
C VAL A 301 -1.19 26.57 -15.18
N PRO A 302 -2.50 26.86 -15.29
CA PRO A 302 -3.04 28.19 -14.96
C PRO A 302 -2.66 28.63 -13.54
N GLU A 303 -2.17 29.86 -13.40
CA GLU A 303 -1.77 30.48 -12.11
C GLU A 303 -0.65 29.77 -11.33
N ALA A 304 -0.10 28.66 -11.84
CA ALA A 304 1.02 27.93 -11.26
C ALA A 304 2.39 28.60 -11.50
N GLN A 305 2.44 29.91 -11.63
CA GLN A 305 3.67 30.69 -11.85
C GLN A 305 4.02 31.58 -10.65
N GLN A 306 3.16 31.57 -9.63
CA GLN A 306 3.36 32.33 -8.42
C GLN A 306 4.36 31.59 -7.51
N THR A 307 5.45 32.28 -7.15
CA THR A 307 6.48 31.81 -6.22
C THR A 307 5.96 31.68 -4.79
N TYR A 308 6.70 31.01 -3.90
CA TYR A 308 6.34 30.94 -2.48
C TYR A 308 6.33 32.34 -1.84
N ALA A 309 7.31 33.18 -2.18
CA ALA A 309 7.34 34.57 -1.74
C ALA A 309 6.08 35.36 -2.15
N ASP A 310 5.66 35.24 -3.42
CA ASP A 310 4.46 35.91 -3.92
C ASP A 310 3.18 35.37 -3.23
N MET A 311 3.11 34.06 -2.99
CA MET A 311 2.00 33.42 -2.29
C MET A 311 1.90 33.92 -0.85
N MET A 312 3.02 33.96 -0.11
CA MET A 312 3.04 34.44 1.27
C MET A 312 2.77 35.93 1.37
N GLU A 313 3.22 36.75 0.42
CA GLU A 313 2.85 38.17 0.35
C GLU A 313 1.34 38.32 0.15
N TYR A 314 0.76 37.58 -0.78
CA TYR A 314 -0.68 37.60 -1.04
C TYR A 314 -1.48 37.23 0.21
N LEU A 315 -1.15 36.10 0.85
CA LEU A 315 -1.81 35.66 2.07
C LEU A 315 -1.67 36.69 3.18
N GLY A 316 -0.49 37.30 3.33
CA GLY A 316 -0.23 38.38 4.29
C GLY A 316 -1.15 39.59 4.09
N GLN A 317 -1.35 40.01 2.85
CA GLN A 317 -2.27 41.11 2.51
C GLN A 317 -3.72 40.71 2.77
N CYS A 318 -4.12 39.53 2.35
CA CYS A 318 -5.47 39.01 2.53
C CYS A 318 -5.83 38.83 4.03
N ASN A 319 -4.87 38.42 4.85
CA ASN A 319 -5.06 38.21 6.29
C ASN A 319 -4.89 39.50 7.12
N GLN A 320 -4.66 40.65 6.48
CA GLN A 320 -4.46 41.92 7.18
C GLN A 320 -5.70 42.32 7.98
N GLY A 321 -5.52 42.54 9.28
CA GLY A 321 -6.61 42.93 10.19
C GLY A 321 -7.54 41.78 10.62
N LYS A 322 -7.22 40.54 10.23
CA LYS A 322 -7.91 39.34 10.71
C LYS A 322 -7.42 38.94 12.09
N THR A 323 -8.27 38.22 12.82
CA THR A 323 -8.01 37.84 14.22
C THR A 323 -7.14 36.59 14.35
N VAL A 324 -7.12 35.74 13.32
CA VAL A 324 -6.31 34.52 13.28
C VAL A 324 -5.11 34.80 12.38
N PRO A 325 -3.85 34.64 12.86
CA PRO A 325 -2.68 34.80 12.01
C PRO A 325 -2.61 33.67 10.97
N ILE A 326 -1.87 33.90 9.89
CA ILE A 326 -1.51 32.82 8.97
C ILE A 326 -0.69 31.82 9.76
N GLU A 327 -0.99 30.54 9.55
CA GLU A 327 -0.32 29.44 10.21
C GLU A 327 1.18 29.43 9.85
N TYR A 328 2.05 29.03 10.78
CA TYR A 328 3.42 28.70 10.43
C TYR A 328 3.43 27.45 9.54
N LEU A 329 4.36 27.33 8.59
CA LEU A 329 4.31 26.21 7.63
C LEU A 329 4.61 24.86 8.30
N PHE A 330 5.69 24.81 9.09
CA PHE A 330 6.18 23.58 9.72
C PHE A 330 5.54 23.35 11.09
N THR A 331 5.47 22.10 11.53
CA THR A 331 5.02 21.79 12.91
C THR A 331 6.15 22.05 13.90
N MET A 332 7.36 21.58 13.60
CA MET A 332 8.57 21.88 14.37
C MET A 332 8.84 23.38 14.37
N GLY A 333 8.91 23.97 15.56
CA GLY A 333 9.08 25.42 15.75
C GLY A 333 7.77 26.22 15.82
N ASP A 334 6.60 25.60 15.66
CA ASP A 334 5.32 26.28 15.90
C ASP A 334 4.97 26.31 17.40
N GLU A 335 5.58 27.24 18.14
CA GLU A 335 5.33 27.42 19.57
C GLU A 335 3.84 27.66 19.88
N ARG A 336 3.09 28.30 18.97
CA ARG A 336 1.67 28.58 19.15
C ARG A 336 0.85 27.29 19.08
N TYR A 337 1.16 26.39 18.15
CA TYR A 337 0.51 25.08 18.03
C TYR A 337 0.66 24.29 19.33
N PHE A 338 1.89 24.12 19.83
CA PHE A 338 2.13 23.37 21.07
C PHE A 338 1.57 24.08 22.31
N ASP A 339 1.62 25.42 22.38
CA ASP A 339 0.98 26.17 23.47
C ASP A 339 -0.54 25.90 23.54
N VAL A 340 -1.22 25.91 22.38
CA VAL A 340 -2.67 25.63 22.31
C VAL A 340 -2.99 24.23 22.83
N LEU A 341 -2.25 23.20 22.40
CA LEU A 341 -2.46 21.83 22.86
C LEU A 341 -2.18 21.69 24.37
N ASN A 342 -1.08 22.27 24.85
CA ASN A 342 -0.63 22.13 26.24
C ASN A 342 -1.53 22.87 27.23
N ARG A 343 -2.09 24.03 26.86
CA ARG A 343 -2.99 24.81 27.72
C ARG A 343 -4.46 24.44 27.60
N SER A 344 -4.84 23.67 26.59
CA SER A 344 -6.23 23.29 26.35
C SER A 344 -6.70 22.29 27.41
N SER A 345 -7.70 22.69 28.20
CA SER A 345 -8.28 21.81 29.23
C SER A 345 -9.00 20.61 28.64
N THR A 346 -9.58 20.73 27.44
CA THR A 346 -10.23 19.64 26.72
C THR A 346 -9.19 18.69 26.14
N PHE A 347 -8.14 19.20 25.48
CA PHE A 347 -7.09 18.32 24.93
C PHE A 347 -6.41 17.48 26.03
N GLN A 348 -6.11 18.10 27.17
CA GLN A 348 -5.52 17.40 28.30
C GLN A 348 -6.56 16.53 29.02
N ASN A 349 -7.73 17.07 29.36
CA ASN A 349 -8.85 16.40 30.05
C ASN A 349 -8.44 15.52 31.26
N GLY A 350 -7.40 15.90 32.00
CA GLY A 350 -6.86 15.12 33.13
C GLY A 350 -5.74 14.14 32.79
N ARG A 351 -5.29 14.11 31.53
CA ARG A 351 -4.04 13.50 31.05
C ARG A 351 -2.91 14.53 31.12
N SER A 352 -1.71 14.12 30.73
CA SER A 352 -0.52 14.98 30.56
C SER A 352 0.10 14.69 29.20
N ILE A 353 -0.59 15.11 28.15
CA ILE A 353 -0.17 14.95 26.77
C ILE A 353 0.86 16.05 26.47
N ASP A 354 2.10 15.65 26.19
CA ASP A 354 3.19 16.55 25.81
C ASP A 354 3.84 16.04 24.52
N LEU A 355 3.24 16.43 23.38
CA LEU A 355 3.71 15.99 22.07
C LEU A 355 5.09 16.57 21.73
N TRP A 356 5.41 17.78 22.21
CA TRP A 356 6.71 18.41 21.93
C TRP A 356 7.84 17.56 22.48
N THR A 357 7.82 17.33 23.80
CA THR A 357 8.90 16.59 24.48
C THR A 357 9.02 15.16 23.97
N MET A 358 7.92 14.55 23.53
CA MET A 358 7.91 13.16 23.06
C MET A 358 8.38 12.97 21.62
N TYR A 359 8.16 13.95 20.74
CA TYR A 359 8.40 13.75 19.29
C TYR A 359 9.22 14.86 18.61
N TYR A 360 9.12 16.10 19.09
CA TYR A 360 9.69 17.28 18.40
C TYR A 360 10.91 17.89 19.12
N ASP A 361 11.18 17.49 20.37
CA ASP A 361 12.38 17.89 21.11
C ASP A 361 13.62 17.15 20.59
N VAL A 362 14.09 17.57 19.43
CA VAL A 362 15.12 16.88 18.64
C VAL A 362 16.25 17.85 18.31
N ASP A 363 17.48 17.38 18.48
CA ASP A 363 18.67 18.18 18.16
C ASP A 363 18.96 18.13 16.66
N LEU A 364 19.26 19.29 16.09
CA LEU A 364 19.69 19.43 14.69
C LEU A 364 21.18 19.82 14.64
N ASP A 365 21.88 19.30 13.64
CA ASP A 365 23.27 19.67 13.35
C ASP A 365 23.37 21.04 12.64
N GLU A 366 24.59 21.43 12.25
CA GLU A 366 24.82 22.72 11.59
C GLU A 366 24.18 22.84 10.19
N ASN A 367 23.79 21.72 9.58
CA ASN A 367 23.12 21.66 8.29
C ASN A 367 21.60 21.50 8.43
N GLY A 368 21.09 21.38 9.65
CA GLY A 368 19.66 21.21 9.93
C GLY A 368 19.16 19.78 9.84
N HIS A 369 20.06 18.79 9.92
CA HIS A 369 19.71 17.37 9.97
C HIS A 369 19.65 16.88 11.42
N ARG A 370 18.77 15.92 11.69
CA ARG A 370 18.64 15.31 13.01
C ARG A 370 19.96 14.68 13.45
N VAL A 371 20.43 15.07 14.62
CA VAL A 371 21.58 14.42 15.26
C VAL A 371 21.21 12.98 15.58
N GLY A 372 22.03 12.04 15.11
CA GLY A 372 21.76 10.60 15.24
C GLY A 372 20.94 10.00 14.10
N GLY A 373 20.51 10.80 13.12
CA GLY A 373 20.01 10.32 11.84
C GLY A 373 21.13 9.96 10.87
N THR A 374 20.83 9.14 9.87
CA THR A 374 21.80 8.71 8.86
C THR A 374 22.37 9.88 8.05
N VAL A 375 21.58 10.93 7.81
CA VAL A 375 22.04 12.13 7.11
C VAL A 375 22.89 13.00 8.03
N GLY A 376 22.53 13.10 9.31
CA GLY A 376 23.32 13.77 10.35
C GLY A 376 24.62 13.04 10.74
N GLY A 377 25.05 12.05 9.97
CA GLY A 377 26.33 11.37 10.13
C GLY A 377 26.37 10.28 11.20
N ALA A 378 25.21 9.70 11.56
CA ALA A 378 25.19 8.51 12.41
C ALA A 378 25.90 7.33 11.74
N ASP A 379 26.50 6.47 12.56
CA ASP A 379 26.94 5.14 12.12
C ASP A 379 25.73 4.37 11.53
N PRO A 380 25.95 3.40 10.63
CA PRO A 380 24.87 2.60 10.07
C PRO A 380 23.98 2.07 11.20
N ILE A 381 22.69 2.40 11.15
CA ILE A 381 21.74 1.97 12.17
C ILE A 381 21.74 0.45 12.19
N GLU A 382 22.03 -0.14 13.35
CA GLU A 382 21.98 -1.59 13.52
C GLU A 382 20.53 -2.04 13.34
N THR A 383 20.23 -2.62 12.18
CA THR A 383 18.90 -3.13 11.83
C THR A 383 18.56 -4.45 12.53
N SER A 384 19.48 -5.00 13.33
CA SER A 384 19.20 -6.12 14.21
C SER A 384 18.35 -5.64 15.39
N ILE A 385 17.03 -5.65 15.20
CA ILE A 385 16.06 -5.44 16.27
C ILE A 385 16.22 -6.59 17.29
N ASN A 386 17.00 -6.35 18.36
CA ASN A 386 17.06 -7.24 19.50
C ASN A 386 15.80 -7.01 20.34
N SER A 387 14.76 -7.81 20.12
CA SER A 387 13.56 -7.83 20.95
C SER A 387 13.86 -8.38 22.34
N ASP A 388 14.28 -7.51 23.26
CA ASP A 388 14.11 -7.75 24.69
C ASP A 388 12.69 -7.35 25.11
N ASN A 389 11.70 -8.09 24.59
CA ASN A 389 10.48 -8.47 25.30
C ASN A 389 9.78 -9.58 24.51
N GLY A 390 9.58 -10.72 25.17
CA GLY A 390 9.40 -12.02 24.54
C GLY A 390 8.20 -12.13 23.60
N GLY A 391 8.45 -12.68 22.40
CA GLY A 391 7.40 -13.02 21.45
C GLY A 391 7.86 -13.43 20.04
N GLY A 392 8.90 -14.26 19.89
CA GLY A 392 9.16 -15.03 18.66
C GLY A 392 9.75 -14.27 17.46
N SER A 393 11.07 -14.31 17.32
CA SER A 393 11.81 -13.92 16.12
C SER A 393 11.36 -14.74 14.90
N GLN A 394 10.90 -14.09 13.83
CA GLN A 394 10.92 -14.68 12.50
C GLN A 394 12.05 -14.07 11.70
N THR A 395 13.17 -14.80 11.69
CA THR A 395 14.16 -14.73 10.62
C THR A 395 13.47 -15.11 9.31
N VAL A 396 13.62 -14.31 8.25
CA VAL A 396 13.35 -14.79 6.88
C VAL A 396 14.40 -15.85 6.60
N ASN A 397 14.08 -17.09 6.98
CA ASN A 397 14.86 -18.23 6.60
C ASN A 397 14.74 -18.37 5.08
N PRO A 398 15.84 -18.65 4.34
CA PRO A 398 15.71 -19.10 2.97
C PRO A 398 14.70 -20.24 2.92
N ILE A 399 13.89 -20.32 1.86
CA ILE A 399 12.93 -21.42 1.67
C ILE A 399 13.68 -22.72 1.97
N GLN A 400 13.32 -23.39 3.06
CA GLN A 400 13.93 -24.65 3.42
C GLN A 400 13.32 -25.70 2.50
N LEU A 401 13.93 -25.86 1.32
CA LEU A 401 13.53 -26.88 0.37
C LEU A 401 13.65 -28.26 1.03
N PRO A 402 12.77 -29.22 0.70
CA PRO A 402 12.86 -30.58 1.22
C PRO A 402 14.27 -31.13 0.96
N GLN A 403 14.87 -31.77 1.96
CA GLN A 403 16.14 -32.48 1.75
C GLN A 403 15.99 -33.67 0.79
N ILE A 404 14.76 -34.19 0.67
CA ILE A 404 14.38 -35.28 -0.23
C ILE A 404 13.02 -34.90 -0.82
N PHE A 405 12.92 -34.88 -2.14
CA PHE A 405 11.66 -34.65 -2.85
C PHE A 405 10.88 -35.97 -2.99
N GLU A 406 9.55 -35.86 -3.03
CA GLU A 406 8.70 -36.99 -3.43
C GLU A 406 9.03 -37.41 -4.87
N THR A 407 8.67 -38.63 -5.25
CA THR A 407 9.01 -39.17 -6.57
C THR A 407 7.79 -39.33 -7.45
N TYR A 408 7.90 -39.03 -8.74
CA TYR A 408 6.82 -39.25 -9.70
C TYR A 408 7.32 -39.76 -11.05
N GLY A 409 6.44 -40.41 -11.81
CA GLY A 409 6.75 -40.95 -13.14
C GLY A 409 7.28 -42.40 -13.14
N PRO A 410 7.36 -43.04 -14.31
CA PRO A 410 7.88 -44.41 -14.46
C PRO A 410 9.41 -44.44 -14.31
N LEU A 411 9.94 -45.28 -13.41
CA LEU A 411 11.38 -45.41 -13.13
C LEU A 411 12.23 -45.49 -14.40
N GLY A 412 13.35 -44.74 -14.43
CA GLY A 412 14.30 -44.74 -15.54
C GLY A 412 14.07 -43.73 -16.67
N ALA A 413 13.29 -42.66 -16.48
CA ALA A 413 13.34 -41.51 -17.38
C ALA A 413 14.72 -40.81 -17.25
N THR A 414 15.56 -41.00 -18.27
CA THR A 414 16.94 -40.48 -18.33
C THR A 414 17.04 -39.13 -19.04
N VAL A 415 15.90 -38.57 -19.46
CA VAL A 415 15.83 -37.33 -20.23
C VAL A 415 15.31 -36.23 -19.32
N ALA A 416 16.05 -35.12 -19.23
CA ALA A 416 15.62 -33.97 -18.46
C ALA A 416 14.26 -33.45 -18.96
N HIS A 417 13.35 -33.16 -18.05
CA HIS A 417 12.02 -32.66 -18.37
C HIS A 417 11.54 -31.64 -17.34
N PRO A 418 10.69 -30.65 -17.75
CA PRO A 418 10.08 -29.72 -16.82
C PRO A 418 9.23 -30.44 -15.77
N VAL A 419 9.26 -29.93 -14.54
CA VAL A 419 8.50 -30.49 -13.41
C VAL A 419 7.91 -29.35 -12.59
N GLU A 420 6.71 -29.56 -12.06
CA GLU A 420 6.20 -28.73 -10.96
C GLU A 420 6.79 -29.27 -9.64
N ILE A 421 7.27 -28.40 -8.76
CA ILE A 421 7.87 -28.83 -7.47
C ILE A 421 6.90 -29.70 -6.65
N SER A 422 5.61 -29.41 -6.73
CA SER A 422 4.55 -30.16 -6.05
C SER A 422 4.39 -31.60 -6.55
N GLN A 423 4.91 -31.93 -7.73
CA GLN A 423 4.87 -33.28 -8.29
C GLN A 423 6.08 -34.12 -7.86
N GLY A 424 7.15 -33.51 -7.34
CA GLY A 424 8.36 -34.22 -6.92
C GLY A 424 9.41 -34.32 -8.03
N ILE A 425 10.27 -35.36 -7.97
CA ILE A 425 11.35 -35.61 -8.95
C ILE A 425 11.30 -37.02 -9.52
N HIS A 426 11.84 -37.18 -10.73
CA HIS A 426 12.01 -38.50 -11.33
C HIS A 426 13.30 -39.16 -10.81
N LEU A 427 13.27 -40.45 -10.44
CA LEU A 427 14.46 -41.20 -10.02
C LEU A 427 14.83 -42.31 -11.01
N GLU A 428 16.13 -42.52 -11.18
CA GLU A 428 16.73 -43.56 -12.01
C GLU A 428 17.61 -44.50 -11.15
N ALA A 429 18.05 -45.62 -11.73
CA ALA A 429 18.98 -46.50 -11.05
C ALA A 429 20.26 -45.73 -10.67
N CYS A 430 20.65 -45.81 -9.40
CA CYS A 430 21.81 -45.06 -8.93
C CYS A 430 23.10 -45.80 -9.31
N ASP A 431 23.84 -45.26 -10.28
CA ASP A 431 25.11 -45.84 -10.77
C ASP A 431 26.35 -45.33 -10.02
N THR A 432 26.16 -44.52 -8.96
CA THR A 432 27.23 -43.94 -8.15
C THR A 432 27.90 -44.98 -7.24
N GLU A 433 29.24 -44.94 -7.15
CA GLU A 433 29.99 -45.87 -6.30
C GLU A 433 29.66 -45.69 -4.80
N SER A 434 29.52 -46.81 -4.07
CA SER A 434 29.13 -46.81 -2.65
C SER A 434 29.98 -45.94 -1.70
N PRO A 435 31.31 -45.76 -1.88
CA PRO A 435 32.09 -44.87 -1.04
C PRO A 435 31.69 -43.39 -1.15
N ILE A 436 31.24 -42.95 -2.33
CA ILE A 436 30.78 -41.58 -2.58
C ILE A 436 29.44 -41.36 -1.89
N LEU A 437 28.52 -42.31 -2.07
CA LEU A 437 27.20 -42.31 -1.43
C LEU A 437 27.30 -42.25 0.10
N LEU A 438 28.23 -42.99 0.70
CA LEU A 438 28.47 -42.95 2.15
C LEU A 438 29.05 -41.62 2.64
N ALA A 439 29.88 -40.95 1.84
CA ALA A 439 30.42 -39.64 2.16
C ALA A 439 29.34 -38.55 2.16
N GLU A 440 28.34 -38.68 1.27
CA GLU A 440 27.15 -37.81 1.17
C GLU A 440 26.01 -38.23 2.13
N GLY A 441 26.26 -39.15 3.06
CA GLY A 441 25.28 -39.56 4.07
C GLY A 441 24.18 -40.50 3.59
N VAL A 442 24.29 -41.06 2.38
CA VAL A 442 23.37 -42.08 1.86
C VAL A 442 23.69 -43.44 2.51
N PRO A 443 22.73 -44.10 3.18
CA PRO A 443 22.95 -45.38 3.83
C PRO A 443 23.15 -46.52 2.83
N SER A 444 23.77 -47.61 3.26
CA SER A 444 23.95 -48.81 2.42
C SER A 444 22.61 -49.39 1.96
N THR A 445 22.50 -49.75 0.69
CA THR A 445 21.29 -50.33 0.09
C THR A 445 20.83 -51.58 0.84
N PRO A 446 19.59 -51.61 1.37
CA PRO A 446 19.04 -52.79 2.03
C PRO A 446 18.93 -53.98 1.06
N SER A 447 19.08 -55.19 1.60
CA SER A 447 18.95 -56.42 0.81
C SER A 447 17.56 -56.51 0.16
N GLY A 448 17.51 -56.80 -1.15
CA GLY A 448 16.26 -56.91 -1.92
C GLY A 448 15.70 -55.57 -2.39
N ARG A 449 16.39 -54.46 -2.12
CA ARG A 449 16.04 -53.14 -2.67
C ARG A 449 17.10 -52.64 -3.63
N GLN A 450 16.67 -51.81 -4.55
CA GLN A 450 17.51 -51.04 -5.46
C GLN A 450 17.58 -49.60 -4.96
N LEU A 451 18.78 -49.02 -4.93
CA LEU A 451 18.96 -47.58 -4.70
C LEU A 451 18.65 -46.85 -6.00
N VAL A 452 17.75 -45.88 -5.93
CA VAL A 452 17.42 -44.98 -7.03
C VAL A 452 17.79 -43.56 -6.64
N CYS A 453 18.32 -42.78 -7.58
CA CYS A 453 18.84 -41.44 -7.40
C CYS A 453 18.30 -40.53 -8.52
N GLY A 454 18.27 -39.23 -8.27
CA GLY A 454 17.87 -38.23 -9.25
C GLY A 454 18.00 -36.85 -8.67
N SER A 455 17.91 -35.83 -9.51
CA SER A 455 18.12 -34.46 -9.06
C SER A 455 17.18 -33.48 -9.74
N ILE A 456 17.05 -32.29 -9.14
CA ILE A 456 16.24 -31.20 -9.67
C ILE A 456 17.05 -29.91 -9.70
N SER A 457 17.01 -29.25 -10.85
CA SER A 457 17.51 -27.89 -11.03
C SER A 457 16.35 -26.93 -10.90
N ILE A 458 16.42 -26.03 -9.93
CA ILE A 458 15.39 -25.07 -9.57
C ILE A 458 15.89 -23.69 -9.93
N ARG A 459 15.16 -23.00 -10.81
CA ARG A 459 15.44 -21.59 -11.11
C ARG A 459 14.70 -20.74 -10.10
N THR A 460 15.46 -20.05 -9.26
CA THR A 460 14.91 -19.04 -8.37
C THR A 460 14.69 -17.74 -9.14
N VAL A 461 13.61 -17.07 -8.82
CA VAL A 461 13.26 -15.77 -9.37
C VAL A 461 12.98 -14.81 -8.23
N PRO A 462 13.10 -13.50 -8.48
CA PRO A 462 12.48 -12.50 -7.64
C PRO A 462 11.02 -12.87 -7.34
N GLY A 463 10.72 -13.12 -6.08
CA GLY A 463 9.39 -13.27 -5.52
C GLY A 463 8.80 -11.93 -5.11
N GLU A 464 7.66 -11.97 -4.44
CA GLU A 464 6.97 -10.77 -3.97
C GLU A 464 7.79 -10.02 -2.91
N GLY A 465 7.48 -8.72 -2.72
CA GLY A 465 8.21 -7.87 -1.77
C GLY A 465 9.58 -7.40 -2.25
N CYS A 466 9.74 -7.15 -3.56
CA CYS A 466 10.97 -6.58 -4.12
C CYS A 466 11.22 -5.14 -3.69
N LEU A 467 12.36 -4.92 -3.02
CA LEU A 467 12.95 -3.61 -2.84
C LEU A 467 13.98 -3.36 -3.95
N ALA A 468 13.60 -2.57 -4.95
CA ALA A 468 14.50 -2.16 -6.01
C ALA A 468 15.36 -0.96 -5.57
N THR A 469 16.68 -1.07 -5.66
CA THR A 469 17.62 0.04 -5.47
C THR A 469 18.41 0.30 -6.77
N PRO A 470 19.05 1.47 -6.92
CA PRO A 470 19.77 1.83 -8.16
C PRO A 470 20.88 0.84 -8.55
N ASP A 471 21.43 0.11 -7.57
CA ASP A 471 22.54 -0.82 -7.77
C ASP A 471 22.14 -2.31 -7.66
N ALA A 472 20.98 -2.64 -7.09
CA ALA A 472 20.48 -4.02 -6.99
C ALA A 472 18.99 -4.13 -6.64
N ASN A 473 18.36 -5.25 -7.00
CA ASN A 473 17.02 -5.60 -6.54
C ASN A 473 17.09 -6.63 -5.42
N PHE A 474 16.54 -6.30 -4.25
CA PHE A 474 16.44 -7.19 -3.11
C PHE A 474 15.00 -7.67 -2.98
N CYS A 475 14.75 -8.88 -3.46
CA CYS A 475 13.42 -9.46 -3.45
C CYS A 475 13.32 -10.64 -2.49
N GLY A 476 12.09 -10.95 -2.05
CA GLY A 476 11.78 -12.32 -1.67
C GLY A 476 12.22 -13.29 -2.78
N ILE A 477 12.51 -14.53 -2.45
CA ILE A 477 12.94 -15.53 -3.43
C ILE A 477 11.77 -16.48 -3.69
N ASP A 478 11.37 -16.62 -4.95
CA ASP A 478 10.35 -17.57 -5.38
C ASP A 478 10.91 -18.56 -6.41
N VAL A 479 10.16 -19.61 -6.73
CA VAL A 479 10.54 -20.61 -7.73
C VAL A 479 9.92 -20.26 -9.07
N GLY A 480 10.74 -19.83 -10.01
CA GLY A 480 10.30 -19.49 -11.37
C GLY A 480 10.22 -20.68 -12.32
N GLY A 481 10.66 -21.86 -11.88
CA GLY A 481 10.53 -23.12 -12.62
C GLY A 481 11.52 -24.17 -12.15
N ALA A 482 11.24 -25.43 -12.48
CA ALA A 482 12.12 -26.54 -12.15
C ALA A 482 12.19 -27.59 -13.28
N ILE A 483 13.33 -28.26 -13.36
CA ILE A 483 13.60 -29.32 -14.33
C ILE A 483 14.25 -30.48 -13.58
N ALA A 484 13.68 -31.68 -13.71
CA ALA A 484 14.32 -32.89 -13.23
C ALA A 484 15.46 -33.25 -14.18
N VAL A 485 16.60 -33.61 -13.62
CA VAL A 485 17.82 -33.95 -14.35
C VAL A 485 18.39 -35.28 -13.83
N PRO A 486 19.11 -36.03 -14.69
CA PRO A 486 19.89 -37.18 -14.25
C PRO A 486 20.79 -36.87 -13.04
N GLY A 487 20.93 -37.84 -12.14
CA GLY A 487 21.54 -37.62 -10.81
C GLY A 487 22.97 -37.06 -10.84
N GLN A 488 23.71 -37.35 -11.91
CA GLN A 488 25.10 -36.93 -12.07
C GLN A 488 25.24 -35.43 -12.41
N LEU A 489 24.20 -34.77 -12.92
CA LEU A 489 24.27 -33.40 -13.44
C LEU A 489 24.43 -32.33 -12.35
N CYS A 490 23.91 -32.54 -11.15
CA CYS A 490 24.11 -31.57 -10.06
C CYS A 490 25.56 -31.52 -9.57
N ALA A 491 26.29 -32.62 -9.64
CA ALA A 491 27.67 -32.71 -9.18
C ALA A 491 28.70 -32.20 -10.20
N GLU A 492 28.38 -32.26 -11.50
CA GLU A 492 29.33 -31.97 -12.58
C GLU A 492 29.17 -30.58 -13.21
N LEU A 493 28.02 -29.92 -13.02
CA LEU A 493 27.73 -28.63 -13.63
C LEU A 493 27.93 -27.47 -12.65
N SER A 494 28.67 -26.45 -13.09
CA SER A 494 28.62 -25.13 -12.46
C SER A 494 27.26 -24.49 -12.74
N MET A 495 26.44 -24.33 -11.69
CA MET A 495 25.09 -23.77 -11.84
C MET A 495 25.14 -22.27 -12.18
N PRO A 496 24.30 -21.80 -13.12
CA PRO A 496 24.13 -20.36 -13.36
C PRO A 496 23.62 -19.63 -12.11
N THR A 497 23.90 -18.32 -12.03
CA THR A 497 23.34 -17.46 -10.97
C THR A 497 21.81 -17.54 -10.94
N GLY A 498 21.24 -17.79 -9.76
CA GLY A 498 19.79 -17.98 -9.58
C GLY A 498 19.28 -19.37 -9.96
N VAL A 499 20.17 -20.36 -10.08
CA VAL A 499 19.79 -21.77 -10.23
C VAL A 499 20.43 -22.57 -9.11
N GLU A 500 19.62 -23.34 -8.41
CA GLU A 500 20.05 -24.24 -7.36
C GLU A 500 19.76 -25.69 -7.76
N CYS A 501 20.69 -26.60 -7.45
CA CYS A 501 20.55 -28.01 -7.74
C CYS A 501 20.43 -28.82 -6.44
N ARG A 502 19.53 -29.80 -6.44
CA ARG A 502 19.27 -30.66 -5.29
C ARG A 502 19.17 -32.11 -5.71
N ASP A 503 19.93 -32.96 -5.03
CA ASP A 503 19.91 -34.41 -5.20
C ASP A 503 18.87 -35.04 -4.25
N ALA A 504 18.25 -36.12 -4.69
CA ALA A 504 17.48 -36.99 -3.82
C ALA A 504 17.71 -38.46 -4.16
N TRP A 505 17.40 -39.33 -3.20
CA TRP A 505 17.54 -40.78 -3.34
C TRP A 505 16.43 -41.51 -2.59
N SER A 506 16.14 -42.74 -3.02
CA SER A 506 15.17 -43.63 -2.37
C SER A 506 15.53 -45.10 -2.57
N PHE A 507 14.97 -45.97 -1.73
CA PHE A 507 15.10 -47.43 -1.88
C PHE A 507 13.82 -48.02 -2.46
N PHE A 508 13.92 -48.55 -3.68
CA PHE A 508 12.83 -49.17 -4.41
C PHE A 508 12.88 -50.69 -4.32
N GLU A 509 11.73 -51.36 -4.28
CA GLU A 509 11.61 -52.81 -4.43
C GLU A 509 11.26 -53.11 -5.89
N PRO A 510 12.18 -53.64 -6.71
CA PRO A 510 11.86 -54.00 -8.09
C PRO A 510 10.78 -55.08 -8.12
N GLU A 511 9.71 -54.86 -8.89
CA GLU A 511 8.72 -55.90 -9.17
C GLU A 511 9.41 -57.04 -9.96
N ASP A 512 9.15 -58.29 -9.60
CA ASP A 512 9.62 -59.45 -10.35
C ASP A 512 9.16 -59.33 -11.82
N GLU A 513 10.10 -59.31 -12.78
CA GLU A 513 9.77 -59.20 -14.20
C GLU A 513 8.74 -60.28 -14.61
N PRO A 514 7.60 -59.91 -15.21
CA PRO A 514 6.75 -60.89 -15.84
C PRO A 514 7.49 -61.48 -17.04
N SER A 515 7.70 -62.79 -17.01
CA SER A 515 8.33 -63.59 -18.07
C SER A 515 7.88 -63.15 -19.47
N GLU A 516 8.84 -62.90 -20.37
CA GLU A 516 8.59 -62.61 -21.79
C GLU A 516 7.48 -63.52 -22.37
N PRO A 517 6.44 -62.96 -23.00
CA PRO A 517 5.55 -63.78 -23.81
C PRO A 517 6.30 -64.21 -25.08
N GLY A 518 6.27 -65.51 -25.36
CA GLY A 518 6.92 -66.12 -26.53
C GLY A 518 6.48 -65.51 -27.88
N PRO A 519 7.19 -65.82 -28.97
CA PRO A 519 7.06 -65.12 -30.24
C PRO A 519 5.63 -65.17 -30.79
N ALA A 520 5.19 -64.01 -31.29
CA ALA A 520 3.83 -63.74 -31.74
C ALA A 520 3.37 -64.69 -32.86
N ILE A 521 2.16 -65.23 -32.70
CA ILE A 521 1.39 -65.82 -33.79
C ILE A 521 0.61 -64.68 -34.46
N LEU A 522 0.89 -64.46 -35.74
CA LEU A 522 0.23 -63.48 -36.60
C LEU A 522 -1.16 -63.95 -37.01
N GLU A 523 -2.21 -63.19 -36.70
CA GLU A 523 -3.44 -63.14 -37.51
C GLU A 523 -4.01 -61.70 -37.55
N GLY A 524 -3.90 -61.07 -38.73
CA GLY A 524 -4.95 -60.28 -39.40
C GLY A 524 -5.31 -58.89 -38.89
N GLU A 525 -4.95 -57.86 -39.67
CA GLU A 525 -5.47 -56.49 -39.61
C GLU A 525 -7.00 -56.41 -39.72
N ASP A 526 -7.62 -55.46 -39.00
CA ASP A 526 -8.67 -54.64 -39.62
C ASP A 526 -8.78 -53.25 -38.95
N SER A 527 -8.54 -52.24 -39.78
CA SER A 527 -8.58 -50.82 -39.45
C SER A 527 -9.95 -50.22 -39.76
N THR A 528 -10.74 -49.85 -38.75
CA THR A 528 -11.90 -48.95 -38.94
C THR A 528 -12.13 -48.05 -37.74
N ILE A 529 -11.84 -46.76 -37.88
CA ILE A 529 -12.37 -45.70 -36.99
C ILE A 529 -13.71 -45.27 -37.56
N SER A 530 -14.80 -45.76 -36.96
CA SER A 530 -16.18 -45.38 -37.27
C SER A 530 -16.90 -45.02 -35.98
N GLY A 531 -16.78 -43.75 -35.56
CA GLY A 531 -17.46 -43.23 -34.38
C GLY A 531 -18.28 -41.97 -34.68
N PRO A 532 -19.34 -41.69 -33.89
CA PRO A 532 -20.26 -40.56 -34.10
C PRO A 532 -19.57 -39.18 -34.13
N VAL A 533 -18.37 -39.08 -33.53
CA VAL A 533 -17.54 -37.88 -33.53
C VAL A 533 -17.05 -37.48 -34.94
N TYR A 534 -16.79 -38.47 -35.81
CA TYR A 534 -16.38 -38.21 -37.21
C TYR A 534 -17.49 -37.54 -38.02
N TRP A 535 -18.74 -38.00 -37.85
CA TRP A 535 -19.89 -37.41 -38.57
C TRP A 535 -20.25 -36.01 -38.07
N ILE A 536 -20.04 -35.72 -36.78
CA ILE A 536 -20.22 -34.37 -36.23
C ILE A 536 -19.22 -33.40 -36.88
N ALA A 537 -17.96 -33.81 -37.05
CA ALA A 537 -16.96 -32.98 -37.71
C ALA A 537 -17.27 -32.74 -39.19
N VAL A 538 -17.74 -33.75 -39.92
CA VAL A 538 -18.10 -33.64 -41.35
C VAL A 538 -19.31 -32.72 -41.57
N VAL A 539 -20.35 -32.83 -40.75
CA VAL A 539 -21.56 -31.99 -40.86
C VAL A 539 -21.27 -30.53 -40.51
N GLY A 540 -20.43 -30.28 -39.50
CA GLY A 540 -20.01 -28.93 -39.13
C GLY A 540 -19.24 -28.21 -40.25
N LEU A 541 -18.35 -28.94 -40.94
CA LEU A 541 -17.54 -28.40 -42.04
C LEU A 541 -18.38 -28.06 -43.28
N LEU A 542 -19.39 -28.88 -43.61
CA LEU A 542 -20.32 -28.60 -44.69
C LEU A 542 -21.23 -27.38 -44.40
N GLY A 543 -21.65 -27.20 -43.14
CA GLY A 543 -22.45 -26.05 -42.73
C GLY A 543 -21.71 -24.71 -42.90
N LEU A 544 -20.41 -24.69 -42.61
CA LEU A 544 -19.55 -23.52 -42.78
C LEU A 544 -19.30 -23.17 -44.27
N ILE A 545 -19.21 -24.17 -45.14
CA ILE A 545 -19.04 -23.94 -46.58
C ILE A 545 -20.33 -23.34 -47.18
N ILE A 546 -21.50 -23.84 -46.77
CA ILE A 546 -22.79 -23.33 -47.26
C ILE A 546 -23.02 -21.89 -46.80
N SER A 547 -22.77 -21.56 -45.54
CA SER A 547 -22.96 -20.19 -45.02
C SER A 547 -22.05 -19.17 -45.72
N SER A 548 -20.82 -19.57 -46.04
CA SER A 548 -19.84 -18.76 -46.78
C SER A 548 -20.30 -18.47 -48.22
N LEU A 549 -20.91 -19.46 -48.88
CA LEU A 549 -21.49 -19.31 -50.23
C LEU A 549 -22.72 -18.39 -50.23
N THR A 550 -23.57 -18.43 -49.22
CA THR A 550 -24.75 -17.55 -49.12
C THR A 550 -24.34 -16.09 -48.96
N VAL A 551 -23.30 -15.81 -48.17
CA VAL A 551 -22.77 -14.45 -47.98
C VAL A 551 -22.13 -13.91 -49.28
N ALA A 552 -21.41 -14.76 -50.02
CA ALA A 552 -20.83 -14.40 -51.31
C ALA A 552 -21.89 -14.08 -52.37
N VAL A 553 -22.97 -14.88 -52.47
CA VAL A 553 -24.08 -14.66 -53.42
C VAL A 553 -24.90 -13.43 -53.06
N THR A 554 -25.10 -13.15 -51.76
CA THR A 554 -25.84 -11.97 -51.29
C THR A 554 -25.06 -10.67 -51.55
N ASN A 555 -23.74 -10.69 -51.41
CA ASN A 555 -22.87 -9.57 -51.77
C ASN A 555 -22.74 -9.36 -53.29
N TRP A 556 -22.80 -10.43 -54.09
CA TRP A 556 -22.80 -10.32 -55.55
C TRP A 556 -24.09 -9.68 -56.11
N ASN A 557 -25.25 -9.95 -55.50
CA ASN A 557 -26.53 -9.36 -55.90
C ASN A 557 -26.73 -7.90 -55.46
N ARG A 558 -25.91 -7.37 -54.55
CA ARG A 558 -25.94 -5.96 -54.11
C ARG A 558 -25.07 -5.02 -54.96
N ARG A 559 -24.25 -5.55 -55.88
CA ARG A 559 -23.36 -4.76 -56.76
C ARG A 559 -23.82 -4.73 -58.24
N LYS A 560 -25.08 -5.08 -58.53
CA LYS A 560 -25.72 -4.92 -59.84
C LYS A 560 -26.88 -3.93 -59.80
#